data_AF-A0A371YJ30-F1
#
_entry.id   AF-A0A371YJ30-F1
#
_cell.length_a   1.000
_cell.length_b   1.000
_cell.length_c   1.000
_cell.angle_alpha   90.00
_cell.angle_beta   90.00
_cell.angle_gamma   90.00
#
_symmetry.space_group_name_H-M   'P 1'
#
loop_
_entity.id
_entity.type
_entity.pdbx_description
1 polymer ?
#
loop_
_entity_poly.entity_id
_entity_poly.type
_entity_poly.pdbx_seq_one_letter_code
_entity_poly.pdbx_strand_id
1 'polypeptide(L)'
;MSHKELAEFIIEQTSDALIYADNHGNIQRWNDAASQLFGFSKDEALGQSLDIIIPERARKAHWHGFNIAIQNGNLRLSGKPTLTKALHKDIDKRLYVEMSFSLIKDNDGHVQGSVAIARDVTNSKK
;
A
#
# COMPACT_ATOMS: atom_id res chain seq x y z
N MET A 1 2.75 13.73 -24.67
CA MET A 1 2.88 13.01 -23.39
C MET A 1 3.91 11.91 -23.59
N SER A 2 4.99 11.92 -22.83
CA SER A 2 6.01 10.88 -22.80
C SER A 2 5.48 9.61 -22.11
N HIS A 3 6.16 8.47 -22.30
CA HIS A 3 5.81 7.22 -21.62
C HIS A 3 5.84 7.36 -20.09
N LYS A 4 6.78 8.16 -19.56
CA LYS A 4 6.89 8.41 -18.12
C LYS A 4 5.71 9.24 -17.61
N GLU A 5 5.34 10.31 -18.31
CA GLU A 5 4.18 11.13 -17.95
C GLU A 5 2.88 10.35 -18.02
N LEU A 6 2.70 9.51 -19.05
CA LEU A 6 1.53 8.64 -19.17
C LEU A 6 1.42 7.66 -17.99
N ALA A 7 2.53 7.05 -17.59
CA ALA A 7 2.55 6.13 -16.45
C ALA A 7 2.17 6.84 -15.13
N GLU A 8 2.69 8.04 -14.89
CA GLU A 8 2.33 8.83 -13.70
C GLU A 8 0.83 9.19 -13.72
N PHE A 9 0.28 9.59 -14.87
CA PHE A 9 -1.17 9.85 -14.96
C PHE A 9 -2.02 8.59 -14.71
N ILE A 10 -1.61 7.43 -15.20
CA ILE A 10 -2.32 6.17 -14.93
C ILE A 10 -2.30 5.85 -13.44
N ILE A 11 -1.16 6.03 -12.77
CA ILE A 11 -1.04 5.78 -11.32
C ILE A 11 -1.92 6.76 -10.54
N GLU A 12 -1.90 8.04 -10.91
CA GLU A 12 -2.64 9.09 -10.18
C GLU A 12 -4.16 8.96 -10.38
N GLN A 13 -4.62 8.62 -11.59
CA GLN A 13 -6.06 8.65 -11.95
C GLN A 13 -6.78 7.30 -11.83
N THR A 14 -6.08 6.21 -11.50
CA THR A 14 -6.75 4.92 -11.31
C THR A 14 -7.65 4.93 -10.07
N SER A 15 -8.75 4.18 -10.13
CA SER A 15 -9.75 4.14 -9.05
C SER A 15 -9.28 3.39 -7.80
N ASP A 16 -8.32 2.50 -7.95
CA ASP A 16 -7.80 1.73 -6.83
C ASP A 16 -6.71 2.52 -6.10
N ALA A 17 -6.72 2.45 -4.78
CA ALA A 17 -5.67 3.04 -3.97
C ALA A 17 -4.34 2.32 -4.26
N LEU A 18 -3.32 3.07 -4.66
CA LEU A 18 -1.98 2.57 -4.91
C LEU A 18 -1.00 3.21 -3.95
N ILE A 19 -0.27 2.36 -3.23
CA ILE A 19 0.77 2.75 -2.30
C ILE A 19 2.06 2.05 -2.73
N TYR A 20 3.14 2.80 -2.92
CA TYR A 20 4.49 2.23 -2.98
C TYR A 20 5.25 2.63 -1.72
N ALA A 21 5.86 1.65 -1.08
CA ALA A 21 6.80 1.88 0.00
C ALA A 21 8.17 1.27 -0.34
N ASP A 22 9.23 1.95 0.08
CA ASP A 22 10.61 1.46 -0.06
C ASP A 22 10.85 0.23 0.81
N ASN A 23 12.06 -0.34 0.75
CA ASN A 23 12.45 -1.52 1.53
C ASN A 23 12.49 -1.31 3.06
N HIS A 24 12.38 -0.07 3.54
CA HIS A 24 12.20 0.27 4.96
C HIS A 24 10.73 0.52 5.31
N GLY A 25 9.84 0.45 4.32
CA GLY A 25 8.42 0.67 4.45
C GLY A 25 8.03 2.15 4.63
N ASN A 26 8.88 3.08 4.19
CA ASN A 26 8.48 4.48 4.05
C ASN A 26 7.73 4.66 2.73
N ILE A 27 6.64 5.41 2.77
CA ILE A 27 5.75 5.64 1.63
C ILE A 27 6.44 6.60 0.66
N GLN A 28 6.59 6.17 -0.59
CA GLN A 28 7.21 6.92 -1.68
C GLN A 28 6.24 7.21 -2.84
N ARG A 29 5.10 6.48 -2.91
CA ARG A 29 3.96 6.86 -3.77
C ARG A 29 2.65 6.67 -3.03
N TRP A 30 1.75 7.60 -3.30
CA TRP A 30 0.42 7.69 -2.72
C TRP A 30 -0.45 8.44 -3.73
N ASN A 31 -1.40 7.74 -4.37
CA ASN A 31 -2.26 8.35 -5.38
C ASN A 31 -3.53 8.99 -4.77
N ASP A 32 -4.30 9.68 -5.61
CA ASP A 32 -5.56 10.31 -5.24
C ASP A 32 -6.54 9.32 -4.60
N ALA A 33 -6.65 8.10 -5.14
CA ALA A 33 -7.50 7.05 -4.58
C ALA A 33 -7.05 6.61 -3.17
N ALA A 34 -5.75 6.50 -2.91
CA ALA A 34 -5.23 6.23 -1.56
C ALA A 34 -5.57 7.38 -0.59
N SER A 35 -5.47 8.63 -1.05
CA SER A 35 -5.83 9.78 -0.22
C SER A 35 -7.30 9.75 0.18
N GLN A 36 -8.18 9.42 -0.75
CA GLN A 36 -9.62 9.30 -0.49
C GLN A 36 -9.94 8.10 0.42
N LEU A 37 -9.27 6.97 0.20
CA LEU A 37 -9.53 5.72 0.93
C LEU A 37 -9.11 5.80 2.40
N PHE A 38 -7.91 6.33 2.68
CA PHE A 38 -7.35 6.34 4.04
C PHE A 38 -7.49 7.71 4.72
N GLY A 39 -7.89 8.75 4.00
CA GLY A 39 -8.12 10.10 4.52
C GLY A 39 -6.87 10.95 4.76
N PHE A 40 -5.68 10.43 4.46
CA PHE A 40 -4.42 11.18 4.50
C PHE A 40 -4.14 11.79 3.14
N SER A 41 -3.84 13.10 3.10
CA SER A 41 -3.36 13.71 1.86
C SER A 41 -1.99 13.14 1.46
N LYS A 42 -1.61 13.32 0.19
CA LYS A 42 -0.29 12.92 -0.33
C LYS A 42 0.86 13.52 0.50
N ASP A 43 0.77 14.80 0.84
CA ASP A 43 1.80 15.49 1.63
C ASP A 43 1.90 14.95 3.07
N GLU A 44 0.80 14.46 3.63
CA GLU A 44 0.80 13.83 4.95
C GLU A 44 1.33 12.39 4.90
N ALA A 45 1.15 11.68 3.79
CA ALA A 45 1.50 10.27 3.65
C ALA A 45 2.96 10.06 3.19
N LEU A 46 3.45 10.90 2.28
CA LEU A 46 4.80 10.74 1.72
C LEU A 46 5.88 10.87 2.82
N GLY A 47 6.83 9.94 2.81
CA GLY A 47 7.90 9.85 3.81
C GLY A 47 7.45 9.25 5.15
N GLN A 48 6.16 9.05 5.39
CA GLN A 48 5.68 8.35 6.58
C GLN A 48 5.87 6.84 6.45
N SER A 49 5.92 6.17 7.60
CA SER A 49 5.83 4.72 7.69
C SER A 49 4.44 4.22 7.27
N LEU A 50 4.37 3.03 6.70
CA LEU A 50 3.11 2.30 6.46
C LEU A 50 2.23 2.16 7.72
N ASP A 51 2.79 2.36 8.92
CA ASP A 51 2.07 2.33 10.19
C ASP A 51 0.89 3.31 10.27
N ILE A 52 0.84 4.36 9.44
CA ILE A 52 -0.30 5.30 9.36
C ILE A 52 -1.60 4.63 8.90
N ILE A 53 -1.50 3.50 8.16
CA ILE A 53 -2.65 2.73 7.68
C ILE A 53 -2.76 1.33 8.32
N ILE A 54 -1.79 0.94 9.16
CA ILE A 54 -1.76 -0.39 9.80
C ILE A 54 -2.20 -0.28 11.26
N PRO A 55 -3.27 -1.00 11.67
CA PRO A 55 -3.69 -1.03 13.07
C PRO A 55 -2.56 -1.49 13.98
N GLU A 56 -2.37 -0.82 15.12
CA GLU A 56 -1.25 -1.06 16.04
C GLU A 56 -1.06 -2.54 16.40
N ARG A 57 -2.16 -3.23 16.75
CA ARG A 57 -2.18 -4.67 17.05
C ARG A 57 -1.68 -5.57 15.91
N ALA A 58 -1.70 -5.10 14.67
CA ALA A 58 -1.29 -5.84 13.49
C ALA A 58 0.14 -5.51 13.04
N ARG A 59 0.74 -4.40 13.51
CA ARG A 59 2.06 -3.92 13.06
C ARG A 59 3.15 -4.97 13.20
N LYS A 60 3.25 -5.65 14.34
CA LYS A 60 4.28 -6.70 14.55
C LYS A 60 4.20 -7.80 13.50
N ALA A 61 3.00 -8.31 13.22
CA ALA A 61 2.79 -9.36 12.23
C ALA A 61 3.03 -8.86 10.80
N HIS A 62 2.58 -7.64 10.50
CA HIS A 62 2.84 -6.98 9.22
C HIS A 62 4.33 -6.85 8.95
N TRP A 63 5.08 -6.21 9.85
CA TRP A 63 6.52 -5.94 9.66
C TRP A 63 7.35 -7.20 9.59
N HIS A 64 6.99 -8.24 10.34
CA HIS A 64 7.62 -9.55 10.19
C HIS A 64 7.43 -10.12 8.78
N GLY A 65 6.20 -10.10 8.25
CA GLY A 65 5.92 -10.56 6.89
C GLY A 65 6.56 -9.70 5.80
N PHE A 66 6.53 -8.38 5.98
CA PHE A 66 7.16 -7.41 5.09
C PHE A 66 8.66 -7.65 4.99
N ASN A 67 9.37 -7.72 6.13
CA ASN A 67 10.83 -7.91 6.15
C ASN A 67 11.24 -9.24 5.51
N ILE A 68 10.50 -10.33 5.79
CA ILE A 68 10.73 -11.62 5.13
C ILE A 68 10.52 -11.52 3.62
N ALA A 69 9.47 -10.82 3.17
CA ALA A 69 9.18 -10.68 1.75
C ALA A 69 10.25 -9.88 1.01
N ILE A 70 10.70 -8.77 1.59
CA ILE A 70 11.81 -7.96 1.05
C ILE A 70 13.09 -8.79 0.99
N GLN A 71 13.44 -9.47 2.09
CA GLN A 71 14.68 -10.26 2.17
C GLN A 71 14.69 -11.44 1.18
N ASN A 72 13.58 -12.15 1.06
CA ASN A 72 13.51 -13.36 0.22
C ASN A 72 13.09 -13.07 -1.23
N GLY A 73 12.65 -11.84 -1.52
CA GLY A 73 12.14 -11.47 -2.84
C GLY A 73 10.88 -12.22 -3.28
N ASN A 74 10.09 -12.71 -2.31
CA ASN A 74 8.85 -13.45 -2.56
C ASN A 74 7.75 -13.11 -1.53
N LEU A 75 6.50 -13.07 -1.99
CA LEU A 75 5.33 -12.81 -1.15
C LEU A 75 4.72 -14.13 -0.67
N ARG A 76 4.39 -14.21 0.63
CA ARG A 76 3.76 -15.41 1.23
C ARG A 76 2.46 -15.83 0.54
N LEU A 77 1.70 -14.87 0.01
CA LEU A 77 0.41 -15.11 -0.65
C LEU A 77 0.51 -14.98 -2.17
N SER A 78 1.71 -14.88 -2.75
CA SER A 78 1.92 -14.68 -4.19
C SER A 78 1.08 -13.53 -4.77
N GLY A 79 0.90 -12.45 -3.99
CA GLY A 79 0.10 -11.29 -4.38
C GLY A 79 -1.41 -11.49 -4.36
N LYS A 80 -1.93 -12.64 -3.90
CA LYS A 80 -3.38 -12.86 -3.79
C LYS A 80 -4.03 -11.81 -2.88
N PRO A 81 -5.15 -11.19 -3.31
CA PRO A 81 -5.87 -10.24 -2.49
C PRO A 81 -6.27 -10.83 -1.15
N THR A 82 -6.10 -10.04 -0.09
CA THR A 82 -6.44 -10.43 1.29
C THR A 82 -7.29 -9.36 1.93
N LEU A 83 -8.33 -9.81 2.60
CA LEU A 83 -9.24 -8.97 3.34
C LEU A 83 -8.65 -8.62 4.71
N THR A 84 -8.45 -7.34 4.98
CA THR A 84 -7.86 -6.87 6.24
C THR A 84 -8.54 -5.60 6.74
N LYS A 85 -8.27 -5.27 8.01
CA LYS A 85 -8.61 -3.96 8.58
C LYS A 85 -7.45 -3.01 8.33
N ALA A 86 -7.77 -1.78 7.93
CA ALA A 86 -6.82 -0.69 7.84
C ALA A 86 -7.23 0.44 8.80
N LEU A 87 -6.30 1.36 9.06
CA LEU A 87 -6.62 2.63 9.71
C LEU A 87 -7.06 3.65 8.68
N HIS A 88 -7.99 4.49 9.08
CA HIS A 88 -8.34 5.73 8.39
C HIS A 88 -7.93 6.90 9.30
N LYS A 89 -7.57 8.05 8.73
CA LYS A 89 -7.17 9.26 9.48
C LYS A 89 -8.20 9.68 10.53
N ASP A 90 -9.47 9.69 10.14
CA ASP A 90 -10.60 9.73 11.05
C ASP A 90 -10.68 8.42 11.85
N ILE A 91 -10.29 8.48 13.13
CA ILE A 91 -10.18 7.34 14.06
C ILE A 91 -11.50 6.59 14.27
N ASP A 92 -12.63 7.26 14.11
CA ASP A 92 -13.95 6.66 14.32
C ASP A 92 -14.42 5.86 13.08
N LYS A 93 -13.78 6.07 11.92
CA LYS A 93 -14.10 5.33 10.71
C LYS A 93 -13.49 3.93 10.74
N ARG A 94 -14.38 2.94 10.63
CA ARG A 94 -13.99 1.55 10.37
C ARG A 94 -13.67 1.40 8.89
N LEU A 95 -12.49 0.88 8.59
CA LEU A 95 -12.06 0.63 7.23
C LEU A 95 -11.69 -0.85 7.05
N TYR A 96 -12.38 -1.51 6.13
CA TYR A 96 -12.02 -2.84 5.63
C TYR A 96 -11.58 -2.71 4.19
N VAL A 97 -10.43 -3.29 3.89
CA VAL A 97 -9.86 -3.27 2.55
C VAL A 97 -9.58 -4.68 2.07
N GLU A 98 -9.79 -4.90 0.78
CA GLU A 98 -9.15 -5.98 0.06
C GLU A 98 -7.83 -5.44 -0.50
N MET A 99 -6.71 -6.09 -0.16
CA MET A 99 -5.38 -5.65 -0.54
C MET A 99 -4.59 -6.74 -1.25
N SER A 100 -3.98 -6.40 -2.39
CA SER A 100 -2.95 -7.21 -3.05
C SER A 100 -1.60 -6.51 -2.96
N PHE A 101 -0.53 -7.30 -3.09
CA PHE A 101 0.84 -6.80 -2.96
C PHE A 101 1.70 -7.28 -4.12
N SER A 102 2.68 -6.47 -4.51
CA SER A 102 3.73 -6.82 -5.48
C SER A 102 5.07 -6.32 -4.96
N LEU A 103 6.15 -7.08 -5.20
CA LEU A 103 7.50 -6.61 -4.93
C LEU A 103 8.05 -5.93 -6.17
N ILE A 104 8.67 -4.76 -5.99
CA ILE A 104 9.32 -4.05 -7.08
C ILE A 104 10.81 -4.38 -7.03
N LYS A 105 11.35 -4.82 -8.15
CA LYS A 105 12.76 -5.17 -8.30
C LYS A 105 13.41 -4.24 -9.32
N ASP A 106 14.68 -3.94 -9.11
CA ASP A 106 15.50 -3.27 -10.11
C ASP A 106 15.94 -4.24 -11.22
N ASN A 107 16.74 -3.74 -12.15
CA ASN A 107 17.27 -4.51 -13.28
C ASN A 107 18.19 -5.66 -12.85
N ASP A 108 18.79 -5.57 -11.66
CA ASP A 108 19.68 -6.59 -11.09
C ASP A 108 18.90 -7.61 -10.24
N GLY A 109 17.58 -7.44 -10.11
CA GLY A 109 16.70 -8.31 -9.35
C GLY A 109 16.64 -8.01 -7.85
N HIS A 110 17.28 -6.94 -7.37
CA HIS A 110 17.19 -6.53 -5.98
C HIS A 110 15.84 -5.91 -5.68
N VAL A 111 15.24 -6.30 -4.55
CA VAL A 111 13.95 -5.75 -4.11
C VAL A 111 14.15 -4.32 -3.62
N GLN A 112 13.50 -3.39 -4.31
CA GLN A 112 13.49 -1.96 -4.00
C GLN A 112 12.35 -1.58 -3.03
N GLY A 113 11.33 -2.44 -2.91
CA GLY A 113 10.20 -2.21 -2.02
C GLY A 113 8.97 -2.99 -2.44
N SER A 114 7.79 -2.49 -2.04
CA SER A 114 6.52 -3.13 -2.37
C SER A 114 5.47 -2.12 -2.81
N VAL A 115 4.64 -2.53 -3.77
CA VAL A 115 3.38 -1.87 -4.10
C VAL A 115 2.24 -2.61 -3.43
N ALA A 116 1.34 -1.87 -2.80
CA ALA A 116 0.04 -2.34 -2.35
C ALA A 116 -1.05 -1.70 -3.22
N ILE A 117 -2.02 -2.51 -3.64
CA ILE A 117 -3.26 -2.04 -4.26
C ILE A 117 -4.40 -2.35 -3.29
N ALA A 118 -5.23 -1.37 -2.97
CA ALA A 118 -6.29 -1.49 -1.97
C ALA A 118 -7.65 -1.03 -2.51
N ARG A 119 -8.70 -1.76 -2.12
CA ARG A 119 -10.10 -1.43 -2.42
C ARG A 119 -10.93 -1.41 -1.15
N ASP A 120 -11.78 -0.40 -0.99
CA ASP A 120 -12.76 -0.36 0.10
C ASP A 120 -13.80 -1.46 -0.08
N VAL A 121 -13.98 -2.27 0.95
CA VAL A 121 -15.01 -3.31 1.03
C VAL A 121 -15.79 -3.22 2.34
N THR A 122 -15.75 -2.07 3.01
CA THR A 122 -16.42 -1.80 4.29
C THR A 122 -17.92 -2.06 4.19
N ASN A 123 -18.56 -1.65 3.09
CA ASN A 123 -19.99 -1.83 2.87
C ASN A 123 -20.39 -3.24 2.37
N SER A 124 -19.43 -4.02 1.86
CA SER A 124 -19.65 -5.39 1.38
C SER A 124 -19.66 -6.42 2.51
N LYS A 125 -19.37 -5.99 3.75
CA LYS A 125 -19.32 -6.80 4.97
C LYS A 125 -20.59 -6.70 5.85
N LYS A 126 -21.75 -6.39 5.27
CA LYS A 126 -23.01 -6.51 6.00
C LYS A 126 -23.37 -7.97 6.26
#